data_AF-A0A6I7WAJ5-F1
#
_entry.id   AF-A0A6I7WAJ5-F1
#
_cell.length_a   1.000
_cell.length_b   1.000
_cell.length_c   1.000
_cell.angle_alpha   90.00
_cell.angle_beta   90.00
_cell.angle_gamma   90.00
#
_symmetry.space_group_name_H-M   'P 1'
#
loop_
_entity.id
_entity.type
_entity.pdbx_description
1 polymer ?
#
loop_
_entity_poly.entity_id
_entity_poly.type
_entity_poly.pdbx_seq_one_letter_code
_entity_poly.pdbx_strand_id
1 'polypeptide(L)'
;MFPSGFKTILIIASMIYNTCHAAEIQYYPPKMAQQLQAAVIAKGESYHPRTANFLKNGQPAYVNQLILQDSPYLIQHAHNPVHWHPWGE
;
A
#
# COMPACT_ATOMS: atom_id res chain seq x y z
N MET A 1 39.30 26.09 3.45
CA MET A 1 39.88 24.75 3.21
C MET A 1 38.84 23.74 3.67
N PHE A 2 38.33 22.91 2.77
CA PHE A 2 37.03 22.20 2.86
C PHE A 2 36.89 21.23 4.06
N PRO A 3 35.68 21.09 4.64
CA PRO A 3 35.43 20.25 5.80
C PRO A 3 35.13 18.78 5.42
N SER A 4 35.49 17.89 6.33
CA SER A 4 35.28 16.45 6.31
C SER A 4 33.80 16.06 6.38
N GLY A 5 33.26 15.53 5.28
CA GLY A 5 31.93 14.90 5.22
C GLY A 5 31.90 13.84 4.13
N PHE A 6 31.09 12.80 4.35
CA PHE A 6 30.80 11.67 3.45
C PHE A 6 31.87 10.58 3.32
N LYS A 7 31.95 9.71 4.34
CA LYS A 7 32.40 8.32 4.16
C LYS A 7 31.22 7.47 3.69
N THR A 8 31.27 7.07 2.42
CA THR A 8 30.84 5.78 1.86
C THR A 8 29.96 4.90 2.76
N ILE A 9 28.64 4.88 2.49
CA ILE A 9 27.81 3.69 2.72
C ILE A 9 27.05 3.45 1.42
N LEU A 10 27.57 2.51 0.63
CA LEU A 10 26.90 1.92 -0.50
C LEU A 10 26.90 0.41 -0.21
N ILE A 11 25.76 -0.22 -0.49
CA ILE A 11 25.58 -1.65 -0.84
C ILE A 11 25.04 -2.58 0.30
N ILE A 12 23.72 -2.83 0.18
CA ILE A 12 22.88 -4.03 0.48
C ILE A 12 22.59 -4.48 1.92
N ALA A 13 21.38 -4.17 2.38
CA ALA A 13 20.51 -5.16 3.02
C ALA A 13 19.03 -4.76 2.82
N SER A 14 18.25 -5.66 2.22
CA SER A 14 16.81 -5.55 1.95
C SER A 14 16.40 -4.86 0.66
N MET A 15 16.86 -5.32 -0.50
CA MET A 15 16.05 -6.30 -1.25
C MET A 15 15.56 -7.50 -0.42
N ILE A 16 14.54 -7.27 0.40
CA ILE A 16 13.54 -8.28 0.75
C ILE A 16 12.29 -7.72 0.07
N TYR A 17 12.03 -8.04 -1.19
CA TYR A 17 11.37 -9.30 -1.54
C TYR A 17 10.44 -9.78 -0.42
N ASN A 18 9.55 -8.93 0.04
CA ASN A 18 8.21 -9.41 0.27
C ASN A 18 7.42 -9.14 -1.00
N THR A 19 7.67 -9.98 -2.02
CA THR A 19 6.54 -10.60 -2.71
C THR A 19 5.84 -11.51 -1.69
N CYS A 20 5.30 -10.88 -0.64
CA CYS A 20 4.13 -11.38 0.02
C CYS A 20 3.15 -11.43 -1.15
N HIS A 21 2.92 -12.63 -1.66
CA HIS A 21 1.70 -12.99 -2.36
C HIS A 21 0.58 -12.65 -1.35
N ALA A 22 0.26 -11.36 -1.26
CA ALA A 22 -1.05 -10.90 -0.85
C ALA A 22 -1.93 -11.57 -1.88
N ALA A 23 -2.51 -12.69 -1.49
CA ALA A 23 -3.44 -13.44 -2.30
C ALA A 23 -4.44 -12.40 -2.82
N GLU A 24 -4.36 -12.17 -4.13
CA GLU A 24 -5.27 -11.33 -4.89
C GLU A 24 -5.17 -9.81 -4.61
N ILE A 25 -3.99 -9.21 -4.84
CA ILE A 25 -4.01 -7.89 -5.49
C ILE A 25 -4.65 -8.12 -6.86
N GLN A 26 -5.96 -7.91 -6.89
CA GLN A 26 -6.77 -7.65 -8.06
C GLN A 26 -5.94 -6.93 -9.13
N TYR A 27 -5.91 -7.50 -10.34
CA TYR A 27 -5.01 -7.25 -11.47
C TYR A 27 -4.69 -5.76 -11.77
N TYR A 28 -3.89 -5.11 -10.93
CA TYR A 28 -3.41 -3.75 -11.13
C TYR A 28 -2.02 -3.77 -11.78
N PRO A 29 -1.73 -2.89 -12.76
CA PRO A 29 -0.38 -2.75 -13.29
C PRO A 29 0.61 -2.38 -12.16
N PRO A 30 1.89 -2.77 -12.23
CA PRO A 30 2.83 -2.64 -11.12
C PRO A 30 2.92 -1.22 -10.54
N LYS A 31 2.89 -0.20 -11.41
CA LYS A 31 2.88 1.21 -11.00
C LYS A 31 1.68 1.54 -10.11
N MET A 32 0.51 1.04 -10.46
CA MET A 32 -0.71 1.28 -9.71
C MET A 32 -0.72 0.53 -8.37
N ALA A 33 -0.26 -0.73 -8.36
CA ALA A 33 -0.08 -1.48 -7.13
C ALA A 33 0.86 -0.75 -6.15
N GLN A 34 1.97 -0.18 -6.64
CA GLN A 34 2.87 0.66 -5.85
C GLN A 34 2.18 1.91 -5.30
N GLN A 35 1.34 2.58 -6.09
CA GLN A 35 0.58 3.75 -5.64
C GLN A 35 -0.41 3.38 -4.53
N LEU A 36 -1.14 2.27 -4.66
CA LEU A 36 -2.07 1.82 -3.63
C LEU A 36 -1.35 1.46 -2.33
N GLN A 37 -0.19 0.78 -2.42
CA GLN A 37 0.62 0.45 -1.25
C GLN A 37 1.17 1.71 -0.57
N ALA A 38 1.67 2.67 -1.34
CA ALA A 38 2.12 3.95 -0.81
C ALA A 38 0.98 4.72 -0.12
N ALA A 39 -0.23 4.70 -0.68
CA ALA A 39 -1.40 5.33 -0.08
C ALA A 39 -1.78 4.70 1.27
N VAL A 40 -1.74 3.38 1.38
CA VAL A 40 -1.97 2.68 2.66
C VAL A 40 -0.91 3.06 3.70
N ILE A 41 0.37 3.08 3.31
CA ILE A 41 1.47 3.50 4.20
C ILE A 41 1.26 4.95 4.67
N ALA A 42 0.84 5.84 3.77
CA ALA A 42 0.62 7.25 4.08
C ALA A 42 -0.52 7.51 5.09
N LYS A 43 -1.45 6.56 5.29
CA LYS A 43 -2.49 6.69 6.32
C LYS A 43 -1.94 6.57 7.75
N GLY A 44 -0.72 6.05 7.91
CA GLY A 44 -0.01 5.98 9.19
C GLY A 44 -0.55 4.91 10.15
N GLU A 45 0.06 4.86 11.34
CA GLU A 45 -0.18 3.79 12.33
C GLU A 45 -1.60 3.77 12.90
N SER A 46 -2.27 4.93 12.94
CA SER A 46 -3.65 5.06 13.41
C SER A 46 -4.69 4.52 12.42
N TYR A 47 -4.27 4.11 11.22
CA TYR A 47 -5.18 3.60 10.21
C TYR A 47 -5.52 2.14 10.45
N HIS A 48 -6.80 1.87 10.67
CA HIS A 48 -7.32 0.53 10.86
C HIS A 48 -8.26 0.16 9.70
N PRO A 49 -7.82 -0.71 8.77
CA PRO A 49 -8.66 -1.26 7.71
C PRO A 49 -9.93 -1.90 8.27
N ARG A 50 -11.10 -1.49 7.78
CA ARG A 50 -12.38 -2.13 8.12
C ARG A 50 -12.59 -3.35 7.23
N THR A 51 -11.84 -4.41 7.47
CA THR A 51 -11.93 -5.68 6.74
C THR A 51 -11.77 -6.86 7.69
N ALA A 52 -12.34 -8.02 7.33
CA ALA A 52 -12.05 -9.29 8.00
C ALA A 52 -10.89 -10.04 7.32
N ASN A 53 -10.50 -9.61 6.12
CA ASN A 53 -9.55 -10.30 5.28
C ASN A 53 -8.15 -9.76 5.54
N PHE A 54 -7.45 -10.38 6.48
CA PHE A 54 -6.05 -10.10 6.77
C PHE A 54 -5.17 -11.26 6.31
N LEU A 55 -3.98 -10.91 5.84
CA LEU A 55 -2.91 -11.86 5.59
C LEU A 55 -2.33 -12.34 6.94
N LYS A 56 -1.54 -13.43 6.89
CA LYS A 56 -0.89 -13.99 8.09
C LYS A 56 0.04 -13.00 8.80
N ASN A 57 0.53 -11.99 8.10
CA ASN A 57 1.39 -10.92 8.63
C ASN A 57 0.60 -9.71 9.19
N GLY A 58 -0.74 -9.77 9.24
CA GLY A 58 -1.59 -8.70 9.74
C GLY A 58 -1.90 -7.58 8.74
N GLN A 59 -1.39 -7.64 7.51
CA GLN A 59 -1.72 -6.66 6.47
C GLN A 59 -3.09 -6.94 5.84
N PRO A 60 -3.84 -5.92 5.39
CA PRO A 60 -5.08 -6.14 4.67
C PRO A 60 -4.80 -6.91 3.37
N ALA A 61 -5.58 -7.96 3.11
CA ALA A 61 -5.40 -8.80 1.93
C ALA A 61 -5.77 -8.08 0.63
N TYR A 62 -6.71 -7.13 0.70
CA TYR A 62 -7.23 -6.41 -0.45
C TYR A 62 -7.06 -4.91 -0.27
N VAL A 63 -6.69 -4.22 -1.35
CA VAL A 63 -6.65 -2.75 -1.46
C VAL A 63 -7.08 -2.37 -2.88
N ASN A 64 -8.08 -1.52 -3.00
CA ASN A 64 -8.56 -0.99 -4.29
C ASN A 64 -8.37 0.54 -4.39
N GLN A 65 -8.77 1.12 -5.53
CA GLN A 65 -8.63 2.56 -5.83
C GLN A 65 -9.32 3.50 -4.84
N LEU A 66 -10.31 3.04 -4.07
CA LEU A 66 -11.01 3.89 -3.11
C LEU A 66 -10.09 4.39 -1.99
N ILE A 67 -8.92 3.78 -1.77
CA ILE A 67 -7.90 4.28 -0.83
C ILE A 67 -7.40 5.68 -1.19
N LEU A 68 -7.53 6.07 -2.47
CA LEU A 68 -7.10 7.36 -3.02
C LEU A 68 -8.18 8.43 -2.94
N GLN A 69 -9.39 8.09 -2.50
CA GLN A 69 -10.50 9.04 -2.38
C GLN A 69 -10.41 9.81 -1.06
N ASP A 70 -10.94 11.03 -1.03
CA ASP A 70 -10.97 11.86 0.18
C ASP A 70 -12.14 11.52 1.11
N SER A 71 -13.21 10.92 0.57
CA SER A 71 -14.40 10.57 1.34
C SER A 71 -14.10 9.50 2.39
N PRO A 72 -14.31 9.77 3.68
CA PRO A 72 -14.13 8.77 4.74
C PRO A 72 -15.03 7.54 4.54
N TYR A 73 -16.17 7.71 3.89
CA TYR A 73 -17.07 6.62 3.54
C TYR A 73 -16.45 5.71 2.46
N LEU A 74 -15.89 6.28 1.39
CA LEU A 74 -15.29 5.50 0.31
C LEU A 74 -14.03 4.75 0.78
N ILE A 75 -13.18 5.40 1.58
CA ILE A 75 -11.97 4.77 2.12
C ILE A 75 -12.31 3.53 2.98
N GLN A 76 -13.44 3.52 3.69
CA GLN A 76 -13.85 2.34 4.46
C GLN A 76 -14.06 1.09 3.60
N HIS A 77 -14.37 1.28 2.31
CA HIS A 77 -14.58 0.21 1.34
C HIS A 77 -13.33 -0.11 0.51
N ALA A 78 -12.19 0.55 0.79
CA ALA A 78 -10.94 0.32 0.08
C ALA A 78 -10.36 -1.09 0.25
N HIS A 79 -10.77 -1.81 1.31
CA HIS A 79 -10.28 -3.15 1.67
C HIS A 79 -11.29 -4.27 1.42
N ASN A 80 -12.32 -3.99 0.64
CA ASN A 80 -13.27 -5.00 0.18
C ASN A 80 -12.68 -5.74 -1.02
N PRO A 81 -12.89 -7.07 -1.15
CA PRO A 81 -12.45 -7.88 -2.29
C PRO A 81 -13.32 -7.63 -3.53
N VAL A 82 -13.55 -6.36 -3.88
CA VAL A 82 -14.43 -5.91 -4.95
C VAL A 82 -13.75 -4.74 -5.66
N HIS A 83 -13.78 -4.77 -7.00
CA HIS A 83 -13.31 -3.66 -7.84
C HIS A 83 -14.34 -2.55 -7.88
N TRP A 84 -14.36 -1.70 -6.86
CA TRP A 84 -15.24 -0.53 -6.88
C TRP A 84 -14.69 0.51 -7.86
N HIS A 85 -15.50 0.85 -8.86
CA HIS A 85 -15.34 2.07 -9.64
C HIS A 85 -16.35 3.10 -9.13
N PRO A 86 -15.98 4.38 -9.00
CA PRO A 86 -16.95 5.43 -8.74
C PRO A 86 -17.97 5.47 -9.89
N TRP A 87 -19.25 5.70 -9.55
CA TRP A 87 -20.27 5.91 -10.56
C TRP A 87 -20.06 7.29 -11.20
N GLY A 88 -19.87 7.35 -12.52
CA GLY A 88 -19.84 8.59 -13.29
C GLY A 88 -18.46 9.03 -13.79
N GLU A 89 -17.46 8.15 -13.75
CA GLU A 89 -16.25 8.27 -14.59
C GLU A 89 -16.49 7.77 -16.02
#